data_AF-A0A7Y2HKC1-F1
#
_entry.id   AF-A0A7Y2HKC1-F1
#
_cell.length_a   1.000
_cell.length_b   1.000
_cell.length_c   1.000
_cell.angle_alpha   90.00
_cell.angle_beta   90.00
_cell.angle_gamma   90.00
#
_symmetry.space_group_name_H-M   'P 1'
#
loop_
_entity.id
_entity.type
_entity.pdbx_description
1 polymer ?
#
loop_
_entity_poly.entity_id
_entity_poly.type
_entity_poly.pdbx_seq_one_letter_code
_entity_poly.pdbx_strand_id
1 'polypeptide(L)'
;MKNIILLLCLLMATINVSSQITTDAKMSPLSGFESYIGGEWQFGETYQVFEWGIGKKSVKSRSYFILNGEPTLTSEGLWFWHPGEKIIKGYFTAVNMP
;
A
#
# COMPACT_ATOMS: atom_id res chain seq x y z
N MET A 1 33.29 -22.38 47.11
CA MET A 1 33.34 -21.12 46.34
C MET A 1 33.70 -21.31 44.86
N LYS A 2 34.58 -22.26 44.49
CA LYS A 2 35.03 -22.47 43.10
C LYS A 2 33.95 -23.02 42.14
N ASN A 3 32.94 -23.74 42.67
CA ASN A 3 31.89 -24.38 41.85
C ASN A 3 30.66 -23.48 41.57
N ILE A 4 30.54 -22.34 42.26
CA ILE A 4 29.43 -21.38 42.05
C ILE A 4 29.69 -20.49 40.83
N ILE A 5 30.97 -20.22 40.53
CA ILE A 5 31.38 -19.35 39.41
C ILE A 5 31.16 -20.05 38.06
N LEU A 6 31.38 -21.37 37.97
CA LEU A 6 31.13 -22.13 36.73
C LEU A 6 29.63 -22.20 36.36
N LEU A 7 28.74 -22.22 37.36
CA LEU A 7 27.30 -22.30 37.11
C LEU A 7 26.72 -20.98 36.57
N LEU A 8 27.32 -19.85 36.95
CA LEU A 8 26.88 -18.52 36.52
C LEU A 8 27.24 -18.21 35.06
N CYS A 9 28.37 -18.73 34.58
CA CYS A 9 28.79 -18.56 33.19
C CYS A 9 27.94 -19.38 32.20
N LEU A 10 27.39 -20.52 32.62
CA LEU A 10 26.56 -21.36 31.75
C LEU A 10 25.15 -20.81 31.55
N LEU A 11 24.63 -20.04 32.52
CA LEU A 11 23.28 -19.45 32.43
C LEU A 11 23.21 -18.25 31.46
N MET A 12 24.31 -17.53 31.27
CA MET A 12 24.35 -16.34 30.40
C MET A 12 24.48 -16.65 28.90
N ALA A 13 24.70 -17.90 28.51
CA ALA A 13 24.83 -18.29 27.11
C ALA A 13 23.48 -18.50 26.37
N THR A 14 22.34 -18.40 27.08
CA THR A 14 21.03 -18.75 26.52
C THR A 14 20.18 -17.57 26.04
N ILE A 15 20.64 -16.34 26.27
CA ILE A 15 19.88 -15.13 25.93
C ILE A 15 20.68 -14.37 24.90
N ASN A 16 20.30 -14.49 23.62
CA ASN A 16 20.50 -13.50 22.54
C ASN A 16 20.46 -14.11 21.13
N VAL A 17 19.72 -15.20 20.90
CA VAL A 17 19.16 -15.42 19.55
C VAL A 17 17.88 -14.60 19.48
N SER A 18 18.04 -13.27 19.42
CA SER A 18 16.98 -12.41 18.88
C SER A 18 16.88 -12.80 17.41
N SER A 19 15.85 -13.57 17.08
CA SER A 19 15.48 -13.80 15.69
C SER A 19 15.09 -12.43 15.13
N GLN A 20 16.06 -11.73 14.55
CA GLN A 20 15.78 -10.67 13.60
C GLN A 20 15.14 -11.36 12.42
N ILE A 21 13.82 -11.54 12.51
CA ILE A 21 12.97 -11.69 11.35
C ILE A 21 13.10 -10.34 10.65
N THR A 22 14.14 -10.19 9.84
CA THR A 22 14.11 -9.27 8.72
C THR A 22 13.10 -9.89 7.75
N THR A 23 11.82 -9.72 8.06
CA THR A 23 10.87 -9.49 6.98
C THR A 23 11.38 -8.25 6.30
N ASP A 24 12.28 -8.44 5.34
CA ASP A 24 12.37 -7.60 4.17
C ASP A 24 10.97 -7.71 3.55
N ALA A 25 10.04 -6.95 4.14
CA ALA A 25 8.63 -7.05 3.88
C ALA A 25 8.50 -6.55 2.46
N LYS A 26 8.54 -7.50 1.51
CA LYS A 26 8.61 -7.25 0.09
C LYS A 26 7.64 -6.12 -0.21
N MET A 27 8.21 -4.95 -0.51
CA MET A 27 7.45 -3.72 -0.60
C MET A 27 6.28 -3.97 -1.55
N SER A 28 5.06 -3.63 -1.12
CA SER A 28 3.87 -3.86 -1.94
C SER A 28 4.15 -3.31 -3.34
N PRO A 29 3.86 -4.03 -4.43
CA PRO A 29 4.03 -3.48 -5.78
C PRO A 29 3.23 -2.20 -6.00
N LEU A 30 2.25 -1.92 -5.15
CA LEU A 30 1.43 -0.71 -5.15
C LEU A 30 1.93 0.37 -4.18
N SER A 31 3.10 0.23 -3.54
CA SER A 31 3.59 1.20 -2.52
C SER A 31 3.71 2.62 -3.07
N GLY A 32 3.95 2.78 -4.37
CA GLY A 32 3.92 4.09 -5.03
C GLY A 32 2.59 4.84 -4.90
N PHE A 33 1.49 4.15 -4.59
CA PHE A 33 0.19 4.80 -4.34
C PHE A 33 0.07 5.40 -2.94
N GLU A 34 0.95 5.07 -1.98
CA GLU A 34 0.79 5.47 -0.58
C GLU A 34 0.62 6.98 -0.39
N SER A 35 1.39 7.79 -1.12
CA SER A 35 1.30 9.25 -1.06
C SER A 35 -0.02 9.80 -1.61
N TYR A 36 -0.76 9.01 -2.40
CA TYR A 36 -1.98 9.45 -3.08
C TYR A 36 -3.27 9.08 -2.34
N ILE A 37 -3.21 8.15 -1.41
CA ILE A 37 -4.40 7.63 -0.72
C ILE A 37 -4.98 8.66 0.25
N GLY A 38 -6.31 8.84 0.19
CA GLY A 38 -7.05 9.71 1.11
C GLY A 38 -6.97 11.21 0.76
N GLY A 39 -6.35 11.57 -0.36
CA GLY A 39 -6.31 12.94 -0.89
C GLY A 39 -7.17 13.12 -2.15
N GLU A 40 -7.38 14.39 -2.49
CA GLU A 40 -7.94 14.82 -3.77
C GLU A 40 -6.84 15.46 -4.61
N TRP A 41 -6.60 14.91 -5.79
CA TRP A 41 -5.49 15.32 -6.66
C TRP A 41 -6.04 16.13 -7.83
N GLN A 42 -5.97 17.45 -7.69
CA GLN A 42 -6.49 18.40 -8.66
C GLN A 42 -5.61 18.50 -9.91
N PHE A 43 -6.23 18.44 -11.09
CA PHE A 43 -5.65 18.73 -12.39
C PHE A 43 -6.62 19.58 -13.22
N GLY A 44 -6.44 20.90 -13.18
CA GLY A 44 -7.35 21.84 -13.83
C GLY A 44 -8.76 21.73 -13.26
N GLU A 45 -9.75 21.50 -14.13
CA GLU A 45 -11.15 21.30 -13.77
C GLU A 45 -11.48 19.85 -13.38
N THR A 46 -10.47 18.99 -13.25
CA THR A 46 -10.66 17.60 -12.80
C THR A 46 -9.96 17.35 -11.47
N TYR A 47 -10.42 16.36 -10.73
CA TYR A 47 -9.64 15.79 -9.63
C TYR A 47 -9.81 14.28 -9.56
N GLN A 48 -8.84 13.63 -8.92
CA GLN A 48 -8.85 12.19 -8.68
C GLN A 48 -8.75 11.87 -7.20
N VAL A 49 -9.44 10.81 -6.80
CA VAL A 49 -9.40 10.26 -5.44
C VAL A 49 -8.94 8.82 -5.51
N PHE A 50 -8.04 8.43 -4.61
CA PHE A 50 -7.51 7.07 -4.51
C PHE A 50 -7.78 6.47 -3.13
N GLU A 51 -8.22 5.21 -3.12
CA GLU A 51 -8.52 4.46 -1.90
C GLU A 51 -7.96 3.05 -1.98
N TRP A 52 -7.48 2.53 -0.85
CA TRP A 52 -7.07 1.13 -0.78
C TRP A 52 -8.27 0.19 -0.94
N GLY A 53 -8.08 -0.83 -1.78
CA GLY A 53 -8.90 -2.04 -1.79
C GLY A 53 -8.53 -2.99 -0.64
N ILE A 54 -9.24 -4.12 -0.58
CA ILE A 54 -9.09 -5.11 0.50
C ILE A 54 -7.62 -5.57 0.62
N GLY A 55 -7.08 -5.47 1.83
CA GLY A 55 -5.72 -5.88 2.14
C GLY A 55 -4.64 -5.14 1.35
N LYS A 56 -4.91 -3.92 0.86
CA LYS A 56 -4.00 -3.13 0.01
C LYS A 56 -3.53 -3.86 -1.26
N LYS A 57 -4.34 -4.81 -1.75
CA LYS A 57 -4.04 -5.59 -2.98
C LYS A 57 -4.46 -4.88 -4.27
N SER A 58 -5.22 -3.80 -4.13
CA SER A 58 -5.66 -2.96 -5.24
C SER A 58 -5.86 -1.52 -4.75
N VAL A 59 -5.92 -0.57 -5.68
CA VAL A 59 -6.27 0.82 -5.43
C VAL A 59 -7.49 1.15 -6.27
N LYS A 60 -8.58 1.57 -5.63
CA LYS A 60 -9.74 2.13 -6.30
C LYS A 60 -9.42 3.58 -6.65
N SER A 61 -9.78 4.00 -7.85
CA SER A 61 -9.64 5.38 -8.31
C SER A 61 -10.98 5.91 -8.79
N ARG A 62 -11.30 7.15 -8.44
CA ARG A 62 -12.46 7.88 -8.97
C ARG A 62 -12.00 9.21 -9.54
N SER A 63 -12.46 9.53 -10.74
CA SER A 63 -12.16 10.80 -11.40
C SER A 63 -13.41 11.64 -11.53
N TYR A 64 -13.28 12.92 -11.23
CA TYR A 64 -14.36 13.87 -11.22
C TYR A 64 -14.02 15.05 -12.12
N PHE A 65 -15.04 15.65 -12.72
CA PHE A 65 -14.99 16.93 -13.42
C PHE A 65 -15.79 17.96 -12.62
N ILE A 66 -15.28 19.17 -12.46
CA ILE A 66 -15.98 20.26 -11.76
C ILE A 66 -16.81 21.00 -12.81
N LEU A 67 -18.11 20.71 -12.84
CA LEU A 67 -19.06 21.37 -13.74
C LEU A 67 -19.88 22.37 -12.92
N ASN A 68 -19.80 23.66 -13.24
CA ASN A 68 -20.50 24.73 -12.52
C ASN A 68 -20.21 24.76 -11.01
N GLY A 69 -19.01 24.39 -10.60
CA GLY A 69 -18.61 24.31 -9.20
C GLY A 69 -18.98 22.99 -8.51
N GLU A 70 -19.68 22.08 -9.19
CA GLU A 70 -20.11 20.80 -8.63
C GLU A 70 -19.31 19.62 -9.21
N PRO A 71 -18.84 18.69 -8.36
CA PRO A 71 -18.11 17.52 -8.82
C PRO A 71 -19.04 16.51 -9.49
N THR A 72 -18.74 16.17 -10.73
CA THR A 72 -19.44 15.14 -11.52
C THR A 72 -18.50 13.97 -11.76
N LEU A 73 -18.89 12.76 -11.34
CA LEU A 73 -18.11 11.55 -11.57
C LEU A 73 -18.04 11.24 -13.08
N THR A 74 -16.83 11.07 -13.60
CA THR A 74 -16.59 10.78 -15.03
C THR A 74 -15.97 9.40 -15.25
N SER A 75 -15.24 8.85 -14.29
CA SER A 75 -14.75 7.48 -14.36
C SER A 75 -14.48 6.87 -12.99
N GLU A 76 -14.61 5.55 -12.94
CA GLU A 76 -14.16 4.72 -11.82
C GLU A 76 -13.16 3.69 -12.33
N GLY A 77 -12.21 3.30 -11.51
CA GLY A 77 -11.21 2.33 -11.89
C GLY A 77 -10.56 1.58 -10.74
N LEU A 78 -9.79 0.57 -11.10
CA LEU A 78 -9.05 -0.27 -10.19
C LEU A 78 -7.64 -0.49 -10.71
N TRP A 79 -6.65 -0.13 -9.91
CA TRP A 79 -5.25 -0.50 -10.09
C TRP A 79 -4.92 -1.76 -9.31
N PHE A 80 -4.14 -2.66 -9.89
CA PHE A 80 -3.68 -3.88 -9.23
C PHE A 80 -2.37 -4.40 -9.85
N TRP A 81 -1.63 -5.20 -9.07
CA TRP A 81 -0.45 -5.89 -9.57
C TRP A 81 -0.83 -7.11 -10.39
N HIS A 82 -0.37 -7.19 -11.64
CA HIS A 82 -0.56 -8.36 -12.51
C HIS A 82 0.62 -9.32 -12.38
N PRO A 83 0.50 -10.45 -11.65
CA PRO A 83 1.65 -11.29 -11.30
C PRO A 83 2.29 -11.99 -12.51
N GLY A 84 1.50 -12.31 -13.54
CA GLY A 84 2.00 -12.97 -14.76
C GLY A 84 2.84 -12.05 -15.65
N GLU A 85 2.54 -10.74 -15.63
CA GLU A 85 3.22 -9.75 -16.49
C GLU A 85 4.21 -8.89 -15.72
N LYS A 86 4.16 -8.94 -14.38
CA LYS A 86 5.00 -8.15 -13.48
C LYS A 86 4.88 -6.64 -13.72
N ILE A 87 3.65 -6.17 -13.92
CA ILE A 87 3.31 -4.75 -14.07
C ILE A 87 2.11 -4.37 -13.22
N ILE A 88 1.97 -3.09 -12.93
CA ILE A 88 0.73 -2.52 -12.39
C ILE A 88 -0.22 -2.29 -13.56
N LYS A 89 -1.43 -2.85 -13.49
CA LYS A 89 -2.51 -2.62 -14.47
C LYS A 89 -3.61 -1.79 -13.85
N GLY A 90 -4.25 -0.97 -14.68
CA GLY A 90 -5.46 -0.24 -14.34
C GLY A 90 -6.61 -0.61 -15.29
N TYR A 91 -7.79 -0.85 -14.75
CA TYR A 91 -9.03 -0.94 -15.53
C TYR A 91 -9.96 0.19 -15.14
N PHE A 92 -10.56 0.83 -16.14
CA PHE A 92 -11.38 2.02 -15.96
C PHE A 92 -12.68 1.87 -16.71
N THR A 93 -13.74 2.33 -16.08
CA THR A 93 -15.07 2.47 -16.67
C THR A 93 -15.38 3.96 -16.69
N ALA A 94 -15.65 4.48 -17.88
CA ALA A 94 -16.20 5.82 -18.01
C ALA A 94 -17.68 5.79 -17.59
N VAL A 95 -18.11 6.76 -16.82
CA VAL A 95 -19.48 6.86 -16.30
C VAL A 95 -20.17 8.02 -17.00
N ASN A 96 -21.44 7.83 -17.38
CA ASN A 96 -22.26 8.85 -18.05
C ASN A 96 -21.67 9.39 -19.36
N MET A 97 -20.90 8.57 -20.08
CA MET A 97 -20.49 8.88 -21.46
C MET A 97 -21.63 8.53 -22.42
N PRO A 98 -22.05 9.46 -23.29
CA PRO A 98 -23.02 9.19 -24.35
C PRO A 98 -22.47 8.28 -25.46
#